data_AF-A0A497HSY8-F1
#
_entry.id   AF-A0A497HSY8-F1
#
_cell.length_a   1.000
_cell.length_b   1.000
_cell.length_c   1.000
_cell.angle_alpha   90.00
_cell.angle_beta   90.00
_cell.angle_gamma   90.00
#
_symmetry.space_group_name_H-M   'P 1'
#
loop_
_entity.id
_entity.type
_entity.pdbx_description
1 polymer ?
#
loop_
_entity_poly.entity_id
_entity_poly.type
_entity_poly.pdbx_seq_one_letter_code
_entity_poly.pdbx_strand_id
1 'polypeptide(L)'
;MRKNDTNSGSGFYSGLIFLTTVLLLFSSLPAAAAPVEMMEPKSRSLGASTGDLFGTVIRADGDLNGDGITDVVIGAPGAGGGDGKVYIYISPSQGITSFSPSSANCVISGNSSQSGSFGASISFREDINGDGRKDLVIGAPGEDMVYIFLGRLLYTSTLGVSDADLVYCGPNGSKFGESVDISKDFNGDGDPDVIIGAPDLQVFIFGDQGPGYYPVGAALIFTNASNHLSLYSGESVSYTMADVNLTGDSGNVDFGEVVAGVGDINGDGLNDTAVGDPGYSSGAGGVFIMYGRSFFDQDNYTAPQLLLLKGRSSSRFGSSILPLGDVADTPEDDLLVGAPNDYNLTGAAYMFFGSTSFTSVDLSTGSASVTFMGNDTGDKFGTALAFTGNFTGQGLGTIFIGAPGRTEG
;
A
#
# COMPACT_ATOMS: atom_id res chain seq x y z
N MET A 1 -36.12 27.66 -20.59
CA MET A 1 -35.99 28.67 -19.51
C MET A 1 -34.93 28.16 -18.55
N ARG A 2 -33.73 28.75 -18.59
CA ARG A 2 -32.62 28.44 -17.69
C ARG A 2 -33.01 28.87 -16.28
N LYS A 3 -32.82 28.00 -15.29
CA LYS A 3 -32.68 28.44 -13.89
C LYS A 3 -31.21 28.28 -13.53
N ASN A 4 -30.58 29.43 -13.32
CA ASN A 4 -29.30 29.56 -12.65
C ASN A 4 -29.54 29.26 -11.17
N ASP A 5 -28.83 28.30 -10.61
CA ASP A 5 -28.54 28.29 -9.18
C ASP A 5 -27.01 28.38 -9.03
N THR A 6 -26.56 29.61 -8.82
CA THR A 6 -25.24 29.93 -8.29
C THR A 6 -25.32 29.79 -6.78
N ASN A 7 -24.62 28.81 -6.20
CA ASN A 7 -24.20 28.89 -4.82
C ASN A 7 -22.77 28.35 -4.68
N SER A 8 -21.88 29.29 -4.39
CA SER A 8 -20.51 29.10 -3.96
C SER A 8 -20.48 28.42 -2.58
N GLY A 9 -19.99 27.19 -2.54
CA GLY A 9 -19.58 26.50 -1.33
C GLY A 9 -18.47 25.52 -1.73
N SER A 10 -17.26 25.75 -1.24
CA SER A 10 -16.13 24.83 -1.33
C SER A 10 -16.45 23.56 -0.55
N GLY A 11 -17.17 22.64 -1.18
CA GLY A 11 -17.37 21.28 -0.69
C GLY A 11 -16.38 20.37 -1.42
N PHE A 12 -15.54 19.68 -0.64
CA PHE A 12 -14.68 18.61 -1.14
C PHE A 12 -15.55 17.61 -1.93
N TYR A 13 -15.24 17.44 -3.20
CA TYR A 13 -15.98 16.56 -4.09
C TYR A 13 -15.85 15.11 -3.61
N SER A 14 -17.02 14.45 -3.55
CA SER A 14 -17.18 13.01 -3.38
C SER A 14 -16.19 12.23 -4.25
N GLY A 15 -15.51 11.24 -3.67
CA GLY A 15 -14.57 10.35 -4.36
C GLY A 15 -15.19 9.74 -5.62
N LEU A 16 -14.79 10.29 -6.77
CA LEU A 16 -14.89 9.61 -8.05
C LEU A 16 -13.48 9.08 -8.30
N ILE A 17 -13.28 7.77 -8.19
CA ILE A 17 -12.02 7.17 -8.59
C ILE A 17 -12.11 6.98 -10.11
N PHE A 18 -11.48 7.88 -10.86
CA PHE A 18 -11.22 7.64 -12.28
C PHE A 18 -10.06 6.63 -12.37
N LEU A 19 -10.38 5.36 -12.57
CA LEU A 19 -9.40 4.37 -13.03
C LEU A 19 -9.21 4.58 -14.53
N THR A 20 -8.07 5.13 -14.92
CA THR A 20 -7.57 4.91 -16.28
C THR A 20 -7.01 3.49 -16.35
N THR A 21 -7.78 2.56 -16.92
CA THR A 21 -7.32 1.18 -17.14
C THR A 21 -6.20 1.17 -18.18
N VAL A 22 -5.07 0.51 -17.91
CA VAL A 22 -4.07 0.15 -18.92
C VAL A 22 -4.05 -1.37 -19.01
N LEU A 23 -4.75 -1.93 -20.01
CA LEU A 23 -4.75 -3.36 -20.25
C LEU A 23 -3.44 -3.76 -20.95
N LEU A 24 -2.62 -4.57 -20.30
CA LEU A 24 -1.46 -5.22 -20.92
C LEU A 24 -1.77 -6.70 -21.08
N LEU A 25 -1.62 -7.19 -22.32
CA LEU A 25 -1.66 -8.61 -22.63
C LEU A 25 -0.21 -9.07 -22.80
N PHE A 26 0.37 -9.69 -21.79
CA PHE A 26 1.62 -10.42 -21.97
C PHE A 26 1.28 -11.81 -22.54
N SER A 27 1.34 -11.92 -23.87
CA SER A 27 1.35 -13.22 -24.56
C SER A 27 2.46 -13.21 -25.61
N SER A 28 3.08 -14.36 -25.82
CA SER A 28 4.31 -14.57 -26.60
C SER A 28 4.14 -14.48 -28.13
N LEU A 29 3.36 -13.53 -28.66
CA LEU A 29 3.20 -13.31 -30.12
C LEU A 29 3.18 -11.82 -30.51
N PRO A 30 3.62 -11.47 -31.74
CA PRO A 30 4.22 -10.17 -32.01
C PRO A 30 3.21 -9.04 -32.16
N ALA A 31 3.55 -7.91 -31.55
CA ALA A 31 3.26 -6.53 -31.93
C ALA A 31 2.00 -6.27 -32.76
N ALA A 32 0.89 -6.04 -32.05
CA ALA A 32 -0.03 -4.95 -32.36
C ALA A 32 -0.62 -4.48 -31.03
N ALA A 33 -0.21 -3.29 -30.56
CA ALA A 33 -0.82 -2.65 -29.41
C ALA A 33 -2.30 -2.38 -29.74
N ALA A 34 -3.20 -3.23 -29.24
CA ALA A 34 -4.62 -2.99 -29.29
C ALA A 34 -4.94 -1.71 -28.50
N PRO A 35 -5.89 -0.88 -28.96
CA PRO A 35 -6.27 0.33 -28.24
C PRO A 35 -6.79 -0.02 -26.84
N VAL A 36 -6.45 0.82 -25.87
CA VAL A 36 -6.97 0.76 -24.50
C VAL A 36 -8.49 0.91 -24.54
N GLU A 37 -9.24 -0.15 -24.26
CA GLU A 37 -10.68 -0.05 -24.02
C GLU A 37 -10.91 0.44 -22.59
N MET A 38 -11.46 1.66 -22.44
CA MET A 38 -11.98 2.11 -21.16
C MET A 38 -13.22 1.27 -20.84
N MET A 39 -13.16 0.48 -19.76
CA MET A 39 -14.36 -0.20 -19.26
C MET A 39 -15.19 0.84 -18.49
N GLU A 40 -16.42 1.09 -18.95
CA GLU A 40 -17.37 1.93 -18.22
C GLU A 40 -17.60 1.37 -16.80
N PRO A 41 -17.61 2.23 -15.76
CA PRO A 41 -17.80 1.78 -14.38
C PRO A 41 -19.17 1.10 -14.25
N LYS A 42 -19.17 -0.20 -13.93
CA LYS A 42 -20.40 -0.99 -13.78
C LYS A 42 -21.23 -0.58 -12.54
N SER A 43 -20.63 0.09 -11.57
CA SER A 43 -21.32 0.60 -10.38
C SER A 43 -20.61 1.82 -9.79
N ARG A 44 -21.37 2.68 -9.11
CA ARG A 44 -20.88 3.82 -8.34
C ARG A 44 -21.39 3.68 -6.91
N SER A 45 -20.50 3.70 -5.94
CA SER A 45 -20.85 3.64 -4.52
C SER A 45 -20.32 4.88 -3.80
N LEU A 46 -21.09 5.39 -2.84
CA LEU A 46 -20.72 6.53 -2.00
C LEU A 46 -20.60 6.06 -0.56
N GLY A 47 -19.80 6.79 0.24
CA GLY A 47 -19.75 6.60 1.69
C GLY A 47 -21.12 6.83 2.35
N ALA A 48 -21.24 6.41 3.61
CA ALA A 48 -22.50 6.50 4.34
C ALA A 48 -22.89 7.95 4.62
N SER A 49 -21.91 8.84 4.74
CA SER A 49 -22.05 10.28 4.98
C SER A 49 -21.02 11.10 4.18
N THR A 50 -21.28 12.41 4.06
CA THR A 50 -20.33 13.36 3.45
C THR A 50 -19.10 13.48 4.34
N GLY A 51 -17.91 13.41 3.74
CA GLY A 51 -16.65 13.48 4.48
C GLY A 51 -16.14 12.13 5.01
N ASP A 52 -16.83 11.02 4.76
CA ASP A 52 -16.39 9.69 5.19
C ASP A 52 -15.07 9.24 4.52
N LEU A 53 -14.74 9.84 3.37
CA LEU A 53 -13.60 9.44 2.54
C LEU A 53 -13.63 7.94 2.19
N PHE A 54 -14.83 7.37 2.03
CA PHE A 54 -15.02 5.98 1.61
C PHE A 54 -14.36 5.70 0.27
N GLY A 55 -13.58 4.63 0.18
CA GLY A 55 -12.81 4.29 -1.01
C GLY A 55 -11.45 4.98 -1.08
N THR A 56 -10.99 5.62 0.00
CA THR A 56 -9.60 6.13 0.08
C THR A 56 -8.60 4.97 -0.05
N VAL A 57 -8.94 3.83 0.56
CA VAL A 57 -8.21 2.57 0.41
C VAL A 57 -9.19 1.51 -0.09
N ILE A 58 -8.80 0.80 -1.15
CA ILE A 58 -9.49 -0.39 -1.64
C ILE A 58 -8.43 -1.48 -1.79
N ARG A 59 -8.73 -2.67 -1.31
CA ARG A 59 -7.90 -3.86 -1.41
C ARG A 59 -8.76 -5.04 -1.86
N ALA A 60 -8.23 -5.84 -2.77
CA ALA A 60 -8.93 -6.91 -3.47
C ALA A 60 -7.93 -7.99 -3.92
N ASP A 61 -7.09 -8.40 -2.99
CA ASP A 61 -5.90 -9.24 -3.17
C ASP A 61 -5.82 -10.38 -2.13
N GLY A 62 -6.86 -10.54 -1.30
CA GLY A 62 -7.01 -11.62 -0.33
C GLY A 62 -8.35 -12.35 -0.41
N ASP A 63 -8.38 -13.59 0.05
CA ASP A 63 -9.59 -14.38 0.32
C ASP A 63 -9.67 -14.53 1.85
N LEU A 64 -10.61 -13.81 2.47
CA LEU A 64 -10.76 -13.76 3.92
C LEU A 64 -11.59 -14.92 4.45
N ASN A 65 -12.47 -15.50 3.62
CA ASN A 65 -13.38 -16.56 4.03
C ASN A 65 -12.87 -17.98 3.69
N GLY A 66 -11.84 -18.08 2.84
CA GLY A 66 -11.20 -19.32 2.40
C GLY A 66 -11.97 -20.09 1.32
N ASP A 67 -12.87 -19.44 0.56
CA ASP A 67 -13.69 -20.09 -0.46
C ASP A 67 -13.04 -20.13 -1.87
N GLY A 68 -11.84 -19.59 -1.99
CA GLY A 68 -11.07 -19.50 -3.22
C GLY A 68 -11.41 -18.28 -4.08
N ILE A 69 -12.28 -17.38 -3.62
CA ILE A 69 -12.64 -16.15 -4.30
C ILE A 69 -12.06 -14.95 -3.53
N THR A 70 -11.43 -14.05 -4.25
CA THR A 70 -10.87 -12.83 -3.66
C THR A 70 -11.97 -11.90 -3.18
N ASP A 71 -11.89 -11.49 -1.91
CA ASP A 71 -12.78 -10.57 -1.23
C ASP A 71 -12.35 -9.11 -1.42
N VAL A 72 -13.21 -8.17 -1.01
CA VAL A 72 -12.92 -6.73 -1.13
C VAL A 72 -13.02 -6.05 0.23
N VAL A 73 -12.00 -5.28 0.59
CA VAL A 73 -11.97 -4.46 1.80
C VAL A 73 -11.81 -2.99 1.43
N ILE A 74 -12.62 -2.12 2.03
CA ILE A 74 -12.67 -0.69 1.73
C ILE A 74 -12.52 0.12 3.01
N GLY A 75 -11.55 1.04 3.01
CA GLY A 75 -11.33 2.02 4.06
C GLY A 75 -12.13 3.31 3.87
N ALA A 76 -12.59 3.87 4.98
CA ALA A 76 -13.28 5.16 5.07
C ALA A 76 -12.74 5.94 6.27
N PRO A 77 -11.48 6.43 6.22
CA PRO A 77 -10.81 7.03 7.37
C PRO A 77 -11.49 8.31 7.89
N GLY A 78 -12.29 9.00 7.08
CA GLY A 78 -13.06 10.17 7.50
C GLY A 78 -14.37 9.85 8.22
N ALA A 79 -14.82 8.58 8.21
CA ALA A 79 -16.11 8.19 8.76
C ALA A 79 -16.17 8.44 10.28
N GLY A 80 -17.36 8.78 10.79
CA GLY A 80 -17.54 9.08 12.22
C GLY A 80 -16.96 10.42 12.68
N GLY A 81 -16.50 11.28 11.76
CA GLY A 81 -15.80 12.52 12.12
C GLY A 81 -14.28 12.32 12.24
N GLY A 82 -13.73 11.40 11.45
CA GLY A 82 -12.31 11.06 11.43
C GLY A 82 -11.93 9.85 12.29
N ASP A 83 -12.88 9.23 13.01
CA ASP A 83 -12.60 8.00 13.76
C ASP A 83 -12.20 6.86 12.81
N GLY A 84 -12.82 6.83 11.64
CA GLY A 84 -12.54 5.88 10.57
C GLY A 84 -13.36 4.60 10.65
N LYS A 85 -13.56 3.95 9.51
CA LYS A 85 -14.25 2.66 9.37
C LYS A 85 -13.63 1.83 8.26
N VAL A 86 -13.75 0.51 8.40
CA VAL A 86 -13.42 -0.47 7.36
C VAL A 86 -14.63 -1.32 7.05
N TYR A 87 -14.89 -1.54 5.76
CA TYR A 87 -16.01 -2.30 5.24
C TYR A 87 -15.49 -3.53 4.49
N ILE A 88 -15.98 -4.70 4.86
CA ILE A 88 -15.58 -5.97 4.26
C ILE A 88 -16.75 -6.50 3.44
N TYR A 89 -16.46 -6.83 2.19
CA TYR A 89 -17.39 -7.44 1.25
C TYR A 89 -16.85 -8.79 0.84
N ILE A 90 -17.56 -9.83 1.25
CA ILE A 90 -17.25 -11.21 0.88
C ILE A 90 -17.80 -11.44 -0.53
N SER A 91 -16.92 -11.80 -1.44
CA SER A 91 -17.22 -11.91 -2.87
C SER A 91 -17.99 -13.19 -3.18
N PRO A 92 -19.23 -13.11 -3.69
CA PRO A 92 -19.90 -14.30 -4.21
C PRO A 92 -19.28 -14.73 -5.54
N SER A 93 -19.52 -15.97 -5.96
CA SER A 93 -19.03 -16.51 -7.25
C SER A 93 -19.46 -15.74 -8.50
N GLN A 94 -20.49 -14.91 -8.39
CA GLN A 94 -20.98 -14.05 -9.47
C GLN A 94 -20.41 -12.61 -9.40
N GLY A 95 -19.54 -12.33 -8.43
CA GLY A 95 -18.99 -11.01 -8.16
C GLY A 95 -19.93 -10.10 -7.35
N ILE A 96 -19.34 -9.06 -6.75
CA ILE A 96 -20.07 -8.06 -5.97
C ILE A 96 -20.79 -7.09 -6.91
N THR A 97 -22.09 -6.87 -6.68
CA THR A 97 -22.93 -5.99 -7.51
C THR A 97 -23.15 -4.60 -6.90
N SER A 98 -22.78 -4.41 -5.63
CA SER A 98 -22.91 -3.15 -4.90
C SER A 98 -21.88 -3.06 -3.78
N PHE A 99 -21.18 -1.94 -3.68
CA PHE A 99 -20.26 -1.60 -2.58
C PHE A 99 -20.85 -0.54 -1.64
N SER A 100 -22.18 -0.53 -1.48
CA SER A 100 -22.83 0.32 -0.49
C SER A 100 -22.39 -0.10 0.93
N PRO A 101 -22.09 0.85 1.84
CA PRO A 101 -21.81 0.55 3.25
C PRO A 101 -22.83 -0.37 3.92
N SER A 102 -24.10 -0.32 3.51
CA SER A 102 -25.17 -1.17 4.04
C SER A 102 -25.16 -2.62 3.53
N SER A 103 -24.43 -2.91 2.46
CA SER A 103 -24.27 -4.25 1.89
C SER A 103 -22.96 -4.92 2.30
N ALA A 104 -22.15 -4.27 3.15
CA ALA A 104 -20.96 -4.88 3.72
C ALA A 104 -21.34 -6.09 4.59
N ASN A 105 -20.56 -7.15 4.49
CA ASN A 105 -20.72 -8.35 5.32
C ASN A 105 -20.26 -8.09 6.76
N CYS A 106 -19.22 -7.28 6.93
CA CYS A 106 -18.71 -6.82 8.22
C CYS A 106 -18.31 -5.35 8.13
N VAL A 107 -18.54 -4.61 9.22
CA VAL A 107 -18.06 -3.24 9.40
C VAL A 107 -17.24 -3.17 10.68
N ILE A 108 -15.99 -2.72 10.56
CA ILE A 108 -15.09 -2.50 11.68
C ILE A 108 -15.02 -0.99 11.95
N SER A 109 -15.36 -0.58 13.17
CA SER A 109 -15.34 0.84 13.56
C SER A 109 -14.04 1.21 14.27
N GLY A 110 -13.46 2.34 13.88
CA GLY A 110 -12.33 2.97 14.55
C GLY A 110 -12.68 3.49 15.95
N ASN A 111 -11.68 4.06 16.62
CA ASN A 111 -11.83 4.56 17.98
C ASN A 111 -12.59 5.90 18.01
N SER A 112 -13.76 5.92 18.65
CA SER A 112 -14.68 7.07 18.66
C SER A 112 -14.20 8.35 19.38
N SER A 113 -12.96 8.39 19.84
CA SER A 113 -12.44 9.47 20.70
C SER A 113 -11.12 10.08 20.24
N GLN A 114 -10.56 9.61 19.12
CA GLN A 114 -9.20 9.98 18.73
C GLN A 114 -9.09 10.56 17.31
N SER A 115 -10.17 10.54 16.51
CA SER A 115 -10.09 10.92 15.08
C SER A 115 -8.91 10.21 14.39
N GLY A 116 -8.79 8.91 14.65
CA GLY A 116 -7.61 8.11 14.34
C GLY A 116 -7.33 7.84 12.87
N SER A 117 -8.28 8.18 12.00
CA SER A 117 -8.25 7.83 10.59
C SER A 117 -8.13 6.32 10.36
N PHE A 118 -8.81 5.52 11.19
CA PHE A 118 -8.81 4.06 11.07
C PHE A 118 -9.27 3.62 9.67
N GLY A 119 -8.47 2.75 9.02
CA GLY A 119 -8.69 2.36 7.64
C GLY A 119 -8.02 3.28 6.61
N ALA A 120 -7.08 4.12 7.02
CA ALA A 120 -6.22 4.91 6.12
C ALA A 120 -5.19 4.04 5.38
N SER A 121 -4.88 2.86 5.91
CA SER A 121 -4.06 1.84 5.26
C SER A 121 -4.58 0.45 5.63
N ILE A 122 -4.53 -0.49 4.68
CA ILE A 122 -5.10 -1.83 4.83
C ILE A 122 -4.23 -2.85 4.06
N SER A 123 -3.99 -4.01 4.64
CA SER A 123 -3.46 -5.20 3.96
C SER A 123 -4.14 -6.46 4.49
N PHE A 124 -4.41 -7.44 3.60
CA PHE A 124 -4.99 -8.73 3.99
C PHE A 124 -4.60 -9.89 3.08
N ARG A 125 -3.38 -9.85 2.53
CA ARG A 125 -2.97 -10.79 1.48
C ARG A 125 -2.36 -12.10 1.99
N GLU A 126 -1.91 -12.17 3.23
CA GLU A 126 -1.31 -13.39 3.82
C GLU A 126 -1.97 -13.78 5.15
N ASP A 127 -1.66 -14.99 5.59
CA ASP A 127 -2.04 -15.60 6.86
C ASP A 127 -0.89 -15.43 7.87
N ILE A 128 -1.00 -14.46 8.76
CA ILE A 128 0.08 -14.04 9.66
C ILE A 128 0.28 -15.07 10.77
N ASN A 129 -0.77 -15.81 11.14
CA ASN A 129 -0.74 -16.76 12.24
C ASN A 129 -0.60 -18.24 11.83
N GLY A 130 -0.64 -18.54 10.53
CA GLY A 130 -0.48 -19.87 9.96
C GLY A 130 -1.67 -20.81 10.18
N ASP A 131 -2.87 -20.29 10.46
CA ASP A 131 -4.09 -21.09 10.71
C ASP A 131 -4.84 -21.53 9.43
N GLY A 132 -4.34 -21.13 8.28
CA GLY A 132 -4.88 -21.36 6.95
C GLY A 132 -5.85 -20.29 6.47
N ARG A 133 -5.99 -19.16 7.16
CA ARG A 133 -6.87 -18.04 6.78
C ARG A 133 -6.10 -16.75 6.71
N LYS A 134 -6.39 -15.93 5.69
CA LYS A 134 -5.76 -14.61 5.59
C LYS A 134 -6.23 -13.70 6.72
N ASP A 135 -5.30 -12.92 7.25
CA ASP A 135 -5.52 -11.98 8.34
C ASP A 135 -5.61 -10.55 7.82
N LEU A 136 -6.18 -9.64 8.60
CA LEU A 136 -6.43 -8.26 8.22
C LEU A 136 -5.64 -7.28 9.10
N VAL A 137 -4.78 -6.47 8.48
CA VAL A 137 -3.99 -5.42 9.12
C VAL A 137 -4.53 -4.06 8.70
N ILE A 138 -4.81 -3.19 9.67
CA ILE A 138 -5.43 -1.88 9.46
C ILE A 138 -4.66 -0.80 10.20
N GLY A 139 -4.21 0.23 9.50
CA GLY A 139 -3.59 1.41 10.11
C GLY A 139 -4.60 2.47 10.55
N ALA A 140 -4.24 3.13 11.65
CA ALA A 140 -4.87 4.33 12.20
C ALA A 140 -3.77 5.36 12.53
N PRO A 141 -3.20 6.02 11.51
CA PRO A 141 -2.04 6.91 11.69
C PRO A 141 -2.32 8.11 12.60
N GLY A 142 -3.58 8.53 12.75
CA GLY A 142 -3.96 9.56 13.71
C GLY A 142 -3.84 9.12 15.18
N GLU A 143 -3.81 7.81 15.45
CA GLU A 143 -3.56 7.21 16.77
C GLU A 143 -2.12 6.70 16.92
N ASP A 144 -1.30 6.79 15.86
CA ASP A 144 -0.01 6.11 15.75
C ASP A 144 -0.13 4.59 16.00
N MET A 145 -1.20 3.95 15.50
CA MET A 145 -1.49 2.54 15.77
C MET A 145 -1.79 1.72 14.51
N VAL A 146 -1.55 0.42 14.62
CA VAL A 146 -1.97 -0.60 13.64
C VAL A 146 -2.69 -1.72 14.38
N TYR A 147 -3.85 -2.14 13.85
CA TYR A 147 -4.69 -3.18 14.43
C TYR A 147 -4.68 -4.42 13.53
N ILE A 148 -4.53 -5.60 14.12
CA ILE A 148 -4.64 -6.88 13.43
C ILE A 148 -5.90 -7.60 13.87
N PHE A 149 -6.66 -8.08 12.89
CA PHE A 149 -7.81 -8.95 13.07
C PHE A 149 -7.51 -10.27 12.37
N LEU A 150 -7.48 -11.35 13.15
CA LEU A 150 -7.23 -12.68 12.60
C LEU A 150 -8.47 -13.19 11.85
N GLY A 151 -8.27 -13.96 10.77
CA GLY A 151 -9.30 -14.37 9.81
C GLY A 151 -10.51 -15.10 10.42
N ARG A 152 -10.41 -15.59 11.67
CA ARG A 152 -11.51 -16.21 12.42
C ARG A 152 -12.65 -15.23 12.78
N LEU A 153 -12.40 -13.92 12.89
CA LEU A 153 -13.35 -12.94 13.46
C LEU A 153 -14.33 -12.32 12.43
N LEU A 154 -14.17 -12.61 11.15
CA LEU A 154 -14.82 -11.85 10.07
C LEU A 154 -16.27 -12.29 9.74
N TYR A 155 -16.86 -13.17 10.55
CA TYR A 155 -18.24 -13.65 10.38
C TYR A 155 -19.29 -12.89 11.20
N THR A 156 -18.89 -11.84 11.93
CA THR A 156 -19.83 -10.97 12.64
C THR A 156 -20.15 -9.73 11.80
N SER A 157 -21.35 -9.18 11.92
CA SER A 157 -21.75 -8.02 11.10
C SER A 157 -21.16 -6.70 11.60
N THR A 158 -20.55 -6.65 12.79
CA THR A 158 -20.03 -5.42 13.39
C THR A 158 -18.93 -5.72 14.40
N LEU A 159 -17.76 -5.10 14.20
CA LEU A 159 -16.62 -5.13 15.10
C LEU A 159 -16.16 -3.69 15.42
N GLY A 160 -15.31 -3.54 16.42
CA GLY A 160 -14.55 -2.32 16.69
C GLY A 160 -13.08 -2.61 17.00
N VAL A 161 -12.29 -1.56 17.19
CA VAL A 161 -10.86 -1.66 17.58
C VAL A 161 -10.61 -2.47 18.86
N SER A 162 -11.59 -2.59 19.75
CA SER A 162 -11.51 -3.43 20.95
C SER A 162 -11.56 -4.93 20.66
N ASP A 163 -11.99 -5.32 19.47
CA ASP A 163 -12.06 -6.72 19.02
C ASP A 163 -10.80 -7.14 18.27
N ALA A 164 -9.81 -6.24 18.10
CA ALA A 164 -8.53 -6.57 17.47
C ALA A 164 -7.79 -7.64 18.28
N ASP A 165 -7.18 -8.60 17.59
CA ASP A 165 -6.38 -9.64 18.22
C ASP A 165 -5.00 -9.12 18.64
N LEU A 166 -4.44 -8.15 17.90
CA LEU A 166 -3.17 -7.50 18.20
C LEU A 166 -3.22 -6.00 17.88
N VAL A 167 -2.48 -5.20 18.63
CA VAL A 167 -2.27 -3.78 18.34
C VAL A 167 -0.78 -3.45 18.36
N TYR A 168 -0.23 -2.93 17.27
CA TYR A 168 1.10 -2.29 17.27
C TYR A 168 0.96 -0.81 17.59
N CYS A 169 1.78 -0.33 18.51
CA CYS A 169 1.79 1.06 18.99
C CYS A 169 3.08 1.76 18.59
N GLY A 170 2.95 2.81 17.77
CA GLY A 170 4.01 3.68 17.32
C GLY A 170 4.44 4.75 18.33
N PRO A 171 5.53 5.48 18.02
CA PRO A 171 5.89 6.71 18.72
C PRO A 171 4.82 7.78 18.50
N ASN A 172 4.61 8.65 19.50
CA ASN A 172 3.64 9.74 19.38
C ASN A 172 4.01 10.72 18.26
N GLY A 173 3.03 11.04 17.41
CA GLY A 173 3.16 12.00 16.31
C GLY A 173 4.01 11.50 15.15
N SER A 174 4.16 10.18 14.99
CA SER A 174 4.96 9.57 13.94
C SER A 174 4.17 9.16 12.71
N LYS A 175 2.83 9.23 12.78
CA LYS A 175 1.89 8.65 11.81
C LYS A 175 2.17 7.16 11.59
N PHE A 176 2.51 6.45 12.66
CA PHE A 176 2.70 5.01 12.58
C PHE A 176 1.41 4.34 12.10
N GLY A 177 1.52 3.55 11.03
CA GLY A 177 0.35 2.99 10.34
C GLY A 177 -0.13 3.81 9.15
N GLU A 178 0.60 4.84 8.71
CA GLU A 178 0.26 5.58 7.47
C GLU A 178 0.24 4.64 6.26
N SER A 179 1.18 3.69 6.23
CA SER A 179 1.19 2.59 5.30
C SER A 179 1.44 1.28 6.05
N VAL A 180 0.79 0.20 5.62
CA VAL A 180 0.94 -1.13 6.19
C VAL A 180 0.96 -2.16 5.08
N ASP A 181 1.72 -3.23 5.31
CA ASP A 181 1.78 -4.34 4.39
C ASP A 181 2.13 -5.65 5.11
N ILE A 182 1.77 -6.81 4.52
CA ILE A 182 2.06 -8.13 5.09
C ILE A 182 3.01 -8.85 4.12
N SER A 183 4.31 -8.67 4.29
CA SER A 183 5.33 -9.39 3.50
C SER A 183 5.17 -10.90 3.67
N LYS A 184 5.46 -11.67 2.63
CA LYS A 184 5.28 -13.13 2.63
C LYS A 184 6.16 -13.85 3.65
N ASP A 185 7.47 -13.61 3.62
CA ASP A 185 8.45 -14.21 4.53
C ASP A 185 9.78 -13.48 4.27
N PHE A 186 10.01 -12.38 4.99
CA PHE A 186 11.20 -11.56 4.85
C PHE A 186 12.40 -12.16 5.59
N ASN A 187 12.13 -12.94 6.65
CA ASN A 187 13.16 -13.52 7.52
C ASN A 187 13.51 -15.00 7.21
N GLY A 188 12.80 -15.63 6.28
CA GLY A 188 12.98 -17.02 5.88
C GLY A 188 12.52 -18.06 6.90
N ASP A 189 11.64 -17.70 7.85
CA ASP A 189 11.14 -18.61 8.88
C ASP A 189 9.85 -19.36 8.51
N GLY A 190 9.25 -19.00 7.36
CA GLY A 190 8.05 -19.59 6.81
C GLY A 190 6.75 -18.86 7.17
N ASP A 191 6.81 -17.81 7.98
CA ASP A 191 5.65 -17.02 8.39
C ASP A 191 5.67 -15.60 7.78
N PRO A 192 4.50 -15.03 7.46
CA PRO A 192 4.40 -13.66 6.98
C PRO A 192 4.77 -12.59 8.00
N ASP A 193 5.49 -11.57 7.53
CA ASP A 193 6.01 -10.47 8.32
C ASP A 193 5.23 -9.18 8.08
N VAL A 194 5.08 -8.33 9.09
CA VAL A 194 4.32 -7.08 8.98
C VAL A 194 5.27 -5.90 8.82
N ILE A 195 5.04 -5.09 7.79
CA ILE A 195 5.80 -3.86 7.53
C ILE A 195 4.88 -2.66 7.79
N ILE A 196 5.38 -1.66 8.53
CA ILE A 196 4.62 -0.48 8.93
C ILE A 196 5.42 0.78 8.68
N GLY A 197 4.82 1.72 7.94
CA GLY A 197 5.35 3.07 7.73
C GLY A 197 5.02 4.02 8.89
N ALA A 198 5.97 4.89 9.21
CA ALA A 198 5.86 5.98 10.19
C ALA A 198 6.57 7.24 9.64
N PRO A 199 6.00 7.89 8.61
CA PRO A 199 6.66 8.97 7.86
C PRO A 199 7.02 10.20 8.69
N ASP A 200 6.26 10.49 9.75
CA ASP A 200 6.51 11.64 10.61
C ASP A 200 7.46 11.29 11.78
N LEU A 201 8.07 10.10 11.80
CA LEU A 201 9.00 9.72 12.87
C LEU A 201 10.13 10.74 13.01
N GLN A 202 10.35 11.17 14.25
CA GLN A 202 11.45 12.05 14.62
C GLN A 202 12.48 11.30 15.47
N VAL A 203 13.75 11.53 15.17
CA VAL A 203 14.86 11.00 15.95
C VAL A 203 15.75 12.13 16.44
N PHE A 204 16.37 11.93 17.60
CA PHE A 204 17.28 12.90 18.19
C PHE A 204 18.68 12.71 17.60
N ILE A 205 19.17 13.71 16.87
CA ILE A 205 20.48 13.66 16.19
C ILE A 205 21.37 14.78 16.71
N PHE A 206 22.66 14.46 16.91
CA PHE A 206 23.72 15.46 17.10
C PHE A 206 24.27 15.87 15.72
N GLY A 207 23.60 16.83 15.06
CA GLY A 207 24.02 17.35 13.76
C GLY A 207 24.90 18.60 13.85
N ASP A 208 25.39 19.07 12.70
CA ASP A 208 26.21 20.30 12.58
C ASP A 208 25.46 21.55 13.06
N GLN A 209 24.12 21.54 13.01
CA GLN A 209 23.25 22.61 13.52
C GLN A 209 22.94 22.47 15.02
N GLY A 210 23.54 21.48 15.70
CA GLY A 210 23.33 21.17 17.11
C GLY A 210 22.34 20.03 17.36
N PRO A 211 22.23 19.60 18.63
CA PRO A 211 21.33 18.53 19.04
C PRO A 211 19.86 18.94 18.88
N GLY A 212 19.04 18.09 18.27
CA GLY A 212 17.61 18.34 18.09
C GLY A 212 16.87 17.12 17.58
N TYR A 213 15.54 17.19 17.62
CA TYR A 213 14.67 16.23 16.94
C TYR A 213 14.54 16.64 15.48
N TYR A 214 14.82 15.69 14.59
CA TYR A 214 14.67 15.88 13.16
C TYR A 214 13.70 14.82 12.63
N PRO A 215 12.76 15.22 11.75
CA PRO A 215 11.99 14.24 11.01
C PRO A 215 12.95 13.45 10.12
N VAL A 216 12.77 12.13 10.14
CA VAL A 216 13.50 11.19 9.30
C VAL A 216 12.55 10.28 8.54
N GLY A 217 11.33 10.08 9.05
CA GLY A 217 10.45 9.01 8.61
C GLY A 217 11.05 7.62 8.89
N ALA A 218 10.19 6.61 8.88
CA ALA A 218 10.62 5.24 9.09
C ALA A 218 9.73 4.20 8.43
N ALA A 219 10.32 3.02 8.22
CA ALA A 219 9.62 1.78 8.00
C ALA A 219 10.13 0.74 9.01
N LEU A 220 9.20 0.09 9.70
CA LEU A 220 9.46 -0.91 10.72
C LEU A 220 8.97 -2.26 10.24
N ILE A 221 9.77 -3.30 10.42
CA ILE A 221 9.41 -4.69 10.11
C ILE A 221 9.31 -5.46 11.41
N PHE A 222 8.16 -6.09 11.63
CA PHE A 222 7.90 -7.01 12.71
C PHE A 222 7.85 -8.41 12.12
N THR A 223 8.81 -9.22 12.49
CA THR A 223 8.85 -10.60 12.05
C THR A 223 7.98 -11.46 12.94
N ASN A 224 7.13 -12.29 12.34
CA ASN A 224 6.25 -13.16 13.11
C ASN A 224 6.88 -14.54 13.17
N ALA A 225 7.04 -15.10 14.37
CA ALA A 225 7.18 -16.54 14.48
C ALA A 225 5.78 -17.14 14.71
N SER A 226 5.45 -18.27 14.11
CA SER A 226 4.15 -18.96 14.23
C SER A 226 3.74 -19.33 15.68
N ASN A 227 4.64 -19.14 16.65
CA ASN A 227 4.34 -19.24 18.09
C ASN A 227 4.16 -17.90 18.84
N HIS A 228 4.54 -16.76 18.25
CA HIS A 228 4.54 -15.45 18.91
C HIS A 228 3.13 -14.83 18.99
N LEU A 229 2.27 -14.97 17.98
CA LEU A 229 0.91 -14.38 18.02
C LEU A 229 -0.02 -15.04 19.03
N SER A 230 0.23 -16.30 19.38
CA SER A 230 -0.47 -17.00 20.46
C SER A 230 -0.16 -16.43 21.86
N LEU A 231 0.89 -15.60 21.99
CA LEU A 231 1.30 -14.97 23.26
C LEU A 231 0.73 -13.54 23.44
N TYR A 232 0.14 -12.93 22.41
CA TYR A 232 -0.27 -11.51 22.43
C TYR A 232 -1.75 -11.25 22.13
N SER A 233 -2.63 -12.25 22.17
CA SER A 233 -4.06 -12.02 21.93
C SER A 233 -4.60 -10.99 22.94
N GLY A 234 -4.94 -9.79 22.47
CA GLY A 234 -5.41 -8.66 23.29
C GLY A 234 -4.30 -7.82 23.93
N GLU A 235 -3.04 -7.95 23.52
CA GLU A 235 -1.92 -7.13 23.99
C GLU A 235 -1.50 -6.05 22.98
N SER A 236 -0.86 -5.00 23.50
CA SER A 236 -0.25 -3.95 22.69
C SER A 236 1.25 -4.17 22.57
N VAL A 237 1.77 -4.19 21.33
CA VAL A 237 3.19 -4.36 21.03
C VAL A 237 3.81 -3.00 20.69
N SER A 238 4.88 -2.65 21.41
CA SER A 238 5.59 -1.38 21.21
C SER A 238 6.44 -1.42 19.94
N TYR A 239 6.52 -0.31 19.21
CA TYR A 239 7.40 -0.13 18.05
C TYR A 239 8.88 -0.45 18.32
N THR A 240 9.32 -0.34 19.57
CA THR A 240 10.69 -0.69 19.98
C THR A 240 10.99 -2.18 19.88
N MET A 241 9.97 -3.01 19.65
CA MET A 241 10.09 -4.46 19.46
C MET A 241 10.23 -4.84 17.98
N ALA A 242 10.24 -3.89 17.05
CA ALA A 242 10.48 -4.18 15.64
C ALA A 242 11.88 -4.79 15.43
N ASP A 243 11.95 -5.81 14.59
CA ASP A 243 13.19 -6.53 14.26
C ASP A 243 14.08 -5.71 13.31
N VAL A 244 13.44 -4.91 12.46
CA VAL A 244 14.12 -3.97 11.56
C VAL A 244 13.49 -2.59 11.71
N ASN A 245 14.35 -1.58 11.82
CA ASN A 245 13.97 -0.17 11.79
C ASN A 245 14.80 0.54 10.73
N LEU A 246 14.17 0.91 9.62
CA LEU A 246 14.74 1.72 8.56
C LEU A 246 14.31 3.16 8.76
N THR A 247 15.25 4.08 8.72
CA THR A 247 15.00 5.53 8.85
C THR A 247 15.53 6.26 7.63
N GLY A 248 14.80 7.27 7.18
CA GLY A 248 15.23 8.12 6.07
C GLY A 248 16.29 9.14 6.48
N ASP A 249 16.68 9.96 5.51
CA ASP A 249 17.61 11.06 5.74
C ASP A 249 16.97 12.18 6.58
N SER A 250 17.77 12.81 7.44
CA SER A 250 17.33 13.93 8.28
C SER A 250 16.72 15.08 7.47
N GLY A 251 15.55 15.58 7.90
CA GLY A 251 14.86 16.70 7.28
C GLY A 251 13.83 16.29 6.23
N ASN A 252 13.64 14.99 6.01
CA ASN A 252 12.60 14.44 5.16
C ASN A 252 11.50 13.75 6.01
N VAL A 253 10.25 13.91 5.62
CA VAL A 253 9.07 13.32 6.29
C VAL A 253 8.36 12.28 5.41
N ASP A 254 8.87 12.01 4.21
CA ASP A 254 8.15 11.15 3.26
C ASP A 254 8.64 9.69 3.28
N PHE A 255 9.73 9.38 3.99
CA PHE A 255 10.25 8.00 4.11
C PHE A 255 9.29 7.12 4.93
N GLY A 256 8.73 6.08 4.29
CA GLY A 256 7.69 5.25 4.91
C GLY A 256 6.27 5.72 4.61
N GLU A 257 6.08 6.71 3.73
CA GLU A 257 4.75 7.08 3.21
C GLU A 257 4.10 5.89 2.47
N VAL A 258 4.91 5.03 1.84
CA VAL A 258 4.47 3.78 1.22
C VAL A 258 5.42 2.65 1.62
N VAL A 259 4.88 1.50 1.98
CA VAL A 259 5.63 0.26 2.18
C VAL A 259 5.01 -0.87 1.37
N ALA A 260 5.83 -1.80 0.89
CA ALA A 260 5.37 -2.98 0.17
C ALA A 260 6.36 -4.14 0.32
N GLY A 261 5.88 -5.35 0.63
CA GLY A 261 6.61 -6.59 0.43
C GLY A 261 6.58 -6.91 -1.07
N VAL A 262 7.70 -6.72 -1.75
CA VAL A 262 7.80 -6.79 -3.22
C VAL A 262 8.07 -8.19 -3.74
N GLY A 263 8.14 -9.18 -2.85
CA GLY A 263 8.49 -10.55 -3.22
C GLY A 263 9.99 -10.71 -3.40
N ASP A 264 10.42 -11.82 -3.98
CA ASP A 264 11.84 -12.14 -4.18
C ASP A 264 12.35 -11.49 -5.49
N ILE A 265 12.77 -10.22 -5.41
CA ILE A 265 13.19 -9.44 -6.59
C ILE A 265 14.58 -9.85 -7.09
N ASN A 266 15.37 -10.49 -6.23
CA ASN A 266 16.76 -10.85 -6.49
C ASN A 266 16.96 -12.36 -6.70
N GLY A 267 15.91 -13.17 -6.60
CA GLY A 267 15.94 -14.61 -6.81
C GLY A 267 16.75 -15.39 -5.77
N ASP A 268 16.95 -14.85 -4.56
CA ASP A 268 17.72 -15.50 -3.50
C ASP A 268 16.88 -16.45 -2.62
N GLY A 269 15.56 -16.48 -2.85
CA GLY A 269 14.59 -17.31 -2.15
C GLY A 269 13.98 -16.67 -0.91
N LEU A 270 14.33 -15.41 -0.59
CA LEU A 270 13.74 -14.64 0.50
C LEU A 270 12.93 -13.48 -0.05
N ASN A 271 11.84 -13.10 0.63
CA ASN A 271 11.03 -12.00 0.14
C ASN A 271 11.64 -10.66 0.56
N ASP A 272 11.62 -9.71 -0.36
CA ASP A 272 12.18 -8.38 -0.17
C ASP A 272 11.08 -7.37 0.18
N THR A 273 11.52 -6.24 0.73
CA THR A 273 10.64 -5.14 1.14
C THR A 273 11.09 -3.83 0.51
N ALA A 274 10.15 -3.03 0.06
CA ALA A 274 10.35 -1.71 -0.50
C ALA A 274 9.72 -0.62 0.37
N VAL A 275 10.41 0.50 0.49
CA VAL A 275 9.97 1.70 1.21
C VAL A 275 10.02 2.90 0.28
N GLY A 276 8.88 3.54 0.10
CA GLY A 276 8.75 4.78 -0.66
C GLY A 276 9.18 5.99 0.16
N ASP A 277 9.88 6.90 -0.51
CA ASP A 277 10.24 8.23 -0.03
C ASP A 277 10.07 9.23 -1.20
N PRO A 278 8.82 9.64 -1.52
CA PRO A 278 8.56 10.56 -2.63
C PRO A 278 9.17 11.96 -2.42
N GLY A 279 9.57 12.32 -1.19
CA GLY A 279 10.28 13.56 -0.85
C GLY A 279 11.78 13.52 -1.14
N TYR A 280 12.34 12.31 -1.33
CA TYR A 280 13.77 12.09 -1.49
C TYR A 280 14.40 12.98 -2.56
N SER A 281 15.61 13.49 -2.26
CA SER A 281 16.42 14.29 -3.19
C SER A 281 15.64 15.47 -3.79
N SER A 282 15.07 16.33 -2.93
CA SER A 282 14.26 17.50 -3.33
C SER A 282 13.04 17.14 -4.17
N GLY A 283 12.32 16.09 -3.75
CA GLY A 283 11.10 15.61 -4.40
C GLY A 283 11.35 14.82 -5.69
N ALA A 284 12.59 14.45 -6.00
CA ALA A 284 12.84 13.49 -7.06
C ALA A 284 12.14 12.17 -6.76
N GLY A 285 12.11 11.80 -5.47
CA GLY A 285 11.51 10.59 -4.97
C GLY A 285 12.45 9.39 -5.06
N GLY A 286 12.25 8.45 -4.15
CA GLY A 286 13.05 7.24 -4.02
C GLY A 286 12.19 6.06 -3.60
N VAL A 287 12.61 4.87 -4.02
CA VAL A 287 12.17 3.59 -3.45
C VAL A 287 13.41 2.86 -2.97
N PHE A 288 13.45 2.59 -1.68
CA PHE A 288 14.51 1.87 -1.02
C PHE A 288 14.09 0.42 -0.87
N ILE A 289 14.80 -0.49 -1.52
CA ILE A 289 14.52 -1.93 -1.46
C ILE A 289 15.54 -2.57 -0.53
N MET A 290 15.05 -3.26 0.48
CA MET A 290 15.81 -4.05 1.40
C MET A 290 15.60 -5.52 1.08
N TYR A 291 16.70 -6.21 0.80
CA TYR A 291 16.63 -7.64 0.56
C TYR A 291 16.29 -8.43 1.84
N GLY A 292 15.49 -9.48 1.65
CA GLY A 292 15.19 -10.47 2.66
C GLY A 292 16.47 -11.09 3.22
N ARG A 293 16.42 -11.55 4.47
CA ARG A 293 17.59 -12.15 5.11
C ARG A 293 17.20 -13.14 6.20
N SER A 294 17.87 -14.28 6.22
CA SER A 294 17.72 -15.21 7.34
C SER A 294 18.34 -14.63 8.61
N PHE A 295 17.56 -14.51 9.68
CA PHE A 295 18.01 -13.90 10.95
C PHE A 295 18.96 -14.80 11.75
N PHE A 296 19.41 -15.94 11.20
CA PHE A 296 20.28 -16.90 11.86
C PHE A 296 21.77 -16.58 11.79
N ASP A 297 22.21 -15.59 11.01
CA ASP A 297 23.63 -15.24 10.96
C ASP A 297 23.98 -14.12 11.96
N GLN A 298 23.91 -14.46 13.26
CA GLN A 298 24.29 -13.59 14.37
C GLN A 298 25.77 -13.12 14.28
N ASP A 299 26.55 -13.73 13.39
CA ASP A 299 27.97 -13.46 13.14
C ASP A 299 28.26 -12.70 11.82
N ASN A 300 27.26 -12.51 10.93
CA ASN A 300 27.38 -11.69 9.71
C ASN A 300 26.33 -10.57 9.68
N TYR A 301 26.49 -9.59 10.57
CA TYR A 301 25.88 -8.27 10.40
C TYR A 301 26.54 -7.52 9.21
N THR A 302 26.40 -8.05 7.99
CA THR A 302 26.55 -7.20 6.82
C THR A 302 25.41 -6.19 6.86
N ALA A 303 25.74 -4.90 6.76
CA ALA A 303 24.73 -3.85 6.66
C ALA A 303 23.69 -4.25 5.61
N PRO A 304 22.38 -4.04 5.86
CA PRO A 304 21.36 -4.43 4.92
C PRO A 304 21.69 -3.86 3.55
N GLN A 305 21.64 -4.71 2.51
CA GLN A 305 21.77 -4.22 1.15
C GLN A 305 20.51 -3.41 0.84
N LEU A 306 20.66 -2.08 0.95
CA LEU A 306 19.61 -1.14 0.61
C LEU A 306 19.88 -0.64 -0.80
N LEU A 307 19.05 -1.10 -1.73
CA LEU A 307 19.07 -0.67 -3.11
C LEU A 307 18.19 0.56 -3.28
N LEU A 308 18.60 1.49 -4.14
CA LEU A 308 17.84 2.71 -4.41
C LEU A 308 17.36 2.74 -5.86
N LEU A 309 16.05 2.78 -6.05
CA LEU A 309 15.42 3.24 -7.27
C LEU A 309 15.07 4.72 -7.09
N LYS A 310 15.68 5.60 -7.87
CA LYS A 310 15.53 7.05 -7.74
C LYS A 310 14.78 7.62 -8.95
N GLY A 311 13.81 8.48 -8.64
CA GLY A 311 13.03 9.20 -9.64
C GLY A 311 13.77 10.34 -10.30
N ARG A 312 13.12 10.96 -11.29
CA ARG A 312 13.57 12.22 -11.89
C ARG A 312 13.22 13.38 -10.98
N SER A 313 13.89 14.52 -11.18
CA SER A 313 13.68 15.74 -10.39
C SER A 313 12.19 16.09 -10.25
N SER A 314 11.75 16.30 -9.00
CA SER A 314 10.38 16.67 -8.63
C SER A 314 9.27 15.70 -9.06
N SER A 315 9.62 14.46 -9.45
CA SER A 315 8.66 13.47 -9.95
C SER A 315 7.80 12.82 -8.85
N ARG A 316 8.19 12.95 -7.58
CA ARG A 316 7.62 12.21 -6.43
C ARG A 316 7.57 10.70 -6.68
N PHE A 317 8.60 10.15 -7.33
CA PHE A 317 8.73 8.71 -7.53
C PHE A 317 8.69 7.95 -6.20
N GLY A 318 7.97 6.84 -6.12
CA GLY A 318 7.74 6.12 -4.87
C GLY A 318 6.48 6.54 -4.13
N SER A 319 5.64 7.41 -4.71
CA SER A 319 4.32 7.76 -4.15
C SER A 319 3.32 6.59 -4.16
N SER A 320 3.62 5.52 -4.89
CA SER A 320 2.88 4.27 -4.86
C SER A 320 3.80 3.13 -5.33
N ILE A 321 3.71 1.97 -4.69
CA ILE A 321 4.49 0.77 -5.01
C ILE A 321 3.49 -0.39 -5.10
N LEU A 322 3.60 -1.19 -6.15
CA LEU A 322 2.75 -2.36 -6.38
C LEU A 322 3.65 -3.57 -6.67
N PRO A 323 3.66 -4.58 -5.78
CA PRO A 323 4.19 -5.91 -6.09
C PRO A 323 3.40 -6.52 -7.24
N LEU A 324 4.08 -7.03 -8.26
CA LEU A 324 3.43 -7.67 -9.42
C LEU A 324 3.57 -9.20 -9.39
N GLY A 325 4.48 -9.71 -8.56
CA GLY A 325 4.98 -11.08 -8.71
C GLY A 325 5.76 -11.23 -10.01
N ASP A 326 5.97 -12.47 -10.44
CA ASP A 326 6.54 -12.75 -11.76
C ASP A 326 5.55 -12.44 -12.91
N VAL A 327 5.70 -11.27 -13.54
CA VAL A 327 5.00 -10.93 -14.80
C VAL A 327 5.92 -11.03 -16.01
N ALA A 328 7.23 -11.18 -15.79
CA ALA A 328 8.26 -11.31 -16.82
C ALA A 328 8.50 -12.77 -17.28
N ASP A 329 7.83 -13.76 -16.67
CA ASP A 329 8.06 -15.21 -16.85
C ASP A 329 9.50 -15.59 -16.44
N THR A 330 9.94 -15.01 -15.32
CA THR A 330 11.25 -15.22 -14.66
C THR A 330 11.06 -15.67 -13.22
N PRO A 331 11.98 -16.46 -12.63
CA PRO A 331 11.84 -16.87 -11.22
C PRO A 331 11.73 -15.72 -10.22
N GLU A 332 12.23 -14.54 -10.58
CA GLU A 332 12.24 -13.34 -9.75
C GLU A 332 10.93 -12.53 -9.85
N ASP A 333 10.50 -11.95 -8.73
CA ASP A 333 9.32 -11.10 -8.65
C ASP A 333 9.59 -9.69 -9.21
N ASP A 334 8.56 -9.07 -9.79
CA ASP A 334 8.61 -7.74 -10.39
C ASP A 334 7.83 -6.70 -9.56
N LEU A 335 8.13 -5.42 -9.79
CA LEU A 335 7.34 -4.33 -9.19
C LEU A 335 7.03 -3.17 -10.14
N LEU A 336 6.01 -2.41 -9.77
CA LEU A 336 5.61 -1.16 -10.42
C LEU A 336 5.65 0.00 -9.42
N VAL A 337 6.25 1.12 -9.84
CA VAL A 337 6.39 2.32 -9.00
C VAL A 337 5.76 3.53 -9.68
N GLY A 338 4.96 4.28 -8.93
CA GLY A 338 4.32 5.51 -9.40
C GLY A 338 5.18 6.76 -9.18
N ALA A 339 5.10 7.69 -10.12
CA ALA A 339 5.70 9.02 -10.07
C ALA A 339 4.69 10.06 -10.59
N PRO A 340 3.69 10.44 -9.76
CA PRO A 340 2.54 11.22 -10.20
C PRO A 340 2.89 12.63 -10.68
N ASN A 341 4.06 13.16 -10.32
CA ASN A 341 4.49 14.49 -10.74
C ASN A 341 5.45 14.48 -11.93
N ASP A 342 5.84 13.30 -12.42
CA ASP A 342 6.73 13.20 -13.58
C ASP A 342 6.08 13.79 -14.85
N TYR A 343 6.92 14.15 -15.83
CA TYR A 343 6.50 14.72 -17.11
C TYR A 343 5.52 15.90 -16.96
N ASN A 344 5.89 16.87 -16.12
CA ASN A 344 5.10 18.09 -15.86
C ASN A 344 3.69 17.77 -15.33
N LEU A 345 3.60 16.97 -14.26
CA LEU A 345 2.34 16.58 -13.61
C LEU A 345 1.39 15.72 -14.47
N THR A 346 1.83 15.28 -15.65
CA THR A 346 1.12 14.25 -16.41
C THR A 346 1.15 12.93 -15.65
N GLY A 347 2.28 12.65 -14.99
CA GLY A 347 2.50 11.46 -14.18
C GLY A 347 2.96 10.25 -14.99
N ALA A 348 3.62 9.31 -14.31
CA ALA A 348 4.13 8.08 -14.89
C ALA A 348 4.09 6.91 -13.89
N ALA A 349 4.17 5.69 -14.41
CA ALA A 349 4.45 4.49 -13.64
C ALA A 349 5.59 3.70 -14.31
N TYR A 350 6.49 3.16 -13.51
CA TYR A 350 7.74 2.53 -13.93
C TYR A 350 7.80 1.09 -13.43
N MET A 351 7.87 0.14 -14.35
CA MET A 351 7.97 -1.28 -14.04
C MET A 351 9.44 -1.69 -14.04
N PHE A 352 9.84 -2.40 -13.00
CA PHE A 352 11.17 -2.96 -12.85
C PHE A 352 11.03 -4.47 -12.79
N PHE A 353 11.77 -5.15 -13.67
CA PHE A 353 11.82 -6.60 -13.66
C PHE A 353 12.87 -7.08 -12.65
N GLY A 354 12.52 -8.11 -11.89
CA GLY A 354 13.44 -8.77 -10.98
C GLY A 354 14.64 -9.40 -11.71
N SER A 355 15.73 -9.62 -10.97
CA SER A 355 16.85 -10.43 -11.45
C SER A 355 17.84 -10.76 -10.33
N THR A 356 18.54 -11.88 -10.46
CA THR A 356 19.75 -12.20 -9.65
C THR A 356 20.87 -11.13 -9.62
N SER A 357 20.78 -10.10 -10.47
CA SER A 357 21.70 -8.96 -10.47
C SER A 357 20.96 -7.63 -10.36
N PHE A 358 19.82 -7.61 -9.66
CA PHE A 358 19.02 -6.41 -9.48
C PHE A 358 19.85 -5.35 -8.74
N THR A 359 19.89 -4.14 -9.29
CA THR A 359 20.79 -3.06 -8.83
C THR A 359 20.08 -1.71 -8.82
N SER A 360 20.65 -0.74 -8.10
CA SER A 360 20.12 0.62 -8.00
C SER A 360 19.97 1.27 -9.38
N VAL A 361 18.88 1.99 -9.59
CA VAL A 361 18.59 2.71 -10.84
C VAL A 361 18.31 4.18 -10.51
N ASP A 362 18.96 5.11 -11.21
CA ASP A 362 18.60 6.54 -11.20
C ASP A 362 17.95 6.89 -12.54
N LEU A 363 16.63 7.14 -12.55
CA LEU A 363 15.86 7.43 -13.78
C LEU A 363 16.26 8.74 -14.48
N SER A 364 17.12 9.56 -13.89
CA SER A 364 17.73 10.71 -14.58
C SER A 364 18.80 10.31 -15.60
N THR A 365 19.40 9.12 -15.45
CA THR A 365 20.48 8.61 -16.33
C THR A 365 20.27 7.18 -16.82
N GLY A 366 19.47 6.39 -16.11
CA GLY A 366 19.05 5.04 -16.44
C GLY A 366 17.61 4.96 -16.93
N SER A 367 17.03 3.76 -16.89
CA SER A 367 15.66 3.50 -17.34
C SER A 367 15.06 2.33 -16.58
N ALA A 368 13.74 2.33 -16.45
CA ALA A 368 12.97 1.18 -16.00
C ALA A 368 12.80 0.15 -17.13
N SER A 369 12.38 -1.07 -16.82
CA SER A 369 12.10 -2.11 -17.83
C SER A 369 10.95 -1.71 -18.75
N VAL A 370 9.87 -1.16 -18.16
CA VAL A 370 8.71 -0.60 -18.89
C VAL A 370 8.32 0.73 -18.27
N THR A 371 7.87 1.68 -19.09
CA THR A 371 7.36 2.98 -18.63
C THR A 371 5.96 3.22 -19.19
N PHE A 372 5.03 3.55 -18.29
CA PHE A 372 3.68 4.02 -18.60
C PHE A 372 3.61 5.51 -18.33
N MET A 373 3.04 6.28 -19.25
CA MET A 373 2.91 7.73 -19.12
C MET A 373 1.45 8.11 -19.15
N GLY A 374 1.07 9.08 -18.32
CA GLY A 374 -0.19 9.77 -18.49
C GLY A 374 -0.25 10.51 -19.83
N ASN A 375 -1.45 10.93 -20.23
CA ASN A 375 -1.65 11.62 -21.50
C ASN A 375 -1.70 13.14 -21.33
N ASP A 376 -2.40 13.63 -20.30
CA ASP A 376 -2.69 15.04 -20.14
C ASP A 376 -1.99 15.64 -18.91
N THR A 377 -1.50 16.87 -19.06
CA THR A 377 -0.87 17.61 -17.95
C THR A 377 -1.86 17.78 -16.79
N GLY A 378 -1.43 17.36 -15.59
CA GLY A 378 -2.24 17.44 -14.38
C GLY A 378 -3.00 16.15 -14.08
N ASP A 379 -2.98 15.14 -14.95
CA ASP A 379 -3.62 13.83 -14.72
C ASP A 379 -3.12 13.15 -13.44
N LYS A 380 -1.86 13.38 -13.08
CA LYS A 380 -1.16 12.70 -11.98
C LYS A 380 -1.23 11.17 -12.10
N PHE A 381 -1.05 10.67 -13.31
CA PHE A 381 -1.01 9.24 -13.59
C PHE A 381 0.06 8.54 -12.75
N GLY A 382 -0.27 7.38 -12.17
CA GLY A 382 0.62 6.68 -11.24
C GLY A 382 0.48 7.15 -9.79
N THR A 383 -0.61 7.84 -9.43
CA THR A 383 -0.90 8.16 -8.01
C THR A 383 -1.33 6.93 -7.22
N ALA A 384 -2.02 6.00 -7.87
CA ALA A 384 -2.51 4.76 -7.26
C ALA A 384 -2.28 3.60 -8.24
N LEU A 385 -1.96 2.43 -7.71
CA LEU A 385 -1.66 1.23 -8.49
C LEU A 385 -2.47 0.06 -7.91
N ALA A 386 -2.98 -0.80 -8.79
CA ALA A 386 -3.59 -2.06 -8.40
C ALA A 386 -3.32 -3.14 -9.43
N PHE A 387 -3.16 -4.37 -8.98
CA PHE A 387 -3.10 -5.55 -9.82
C PHE A 387 -4.32 -6.41 -9.53
N THR A 388 -5.10 -6.71 -10.56
CA THR A 388 -6.03 -7.83 -10.50
C THR A 388 -5.36 -8.95 -11.27
N GLY A 389 -5.42 -10.19 -10.80
CA GLY A 389 -4.94 -11.34 -11.59
C GLY A 389 -5.64 -11.48 -12.95
N ASN A 390 -5.70 -12.67 -13.53
CA ASN A 390 -6.24 -12.88 -14.87
C ASN A 390 -7.79 -12.73 -14.94
N PHE A 391 -8.32 -11.51 -14.88
CA PHE A 391 -9.76 -11.25 -14.94
C PHE A 391 -10.35 -11.42 -16.35
N THR A 392 -9.52 -11.39 -17.39
CA THR A 392 -9.93 -11.53 -18.79
C THR A 392 -9.96 -12.99 -19.26
N GLY A 393 -9.39 -13.91 -18.49
CA GLY A 393 -9.18 -15.29 -18.89
C GLY A 393 -8.15 -15.46 -20.02
N GLN A 394 -7.37 -14.42 -20.36
CA GLN A 394 -6.47 -14.38 -21.53
C GLN A 394 -4.97 -14.31 -21.20
N GLY A 395 -4.53 -14.36 -19.94
CA GLY A 395 -3.09 -14.44 -19.62
C GLY A 395 -2.67 -13.77 -18.31
N LEU A 396 -1.43 -13.29 -18.26
CA LEU A 396 -0.77 -12.70 -17.10
C LEU A 396 -1.44 -11.38 -16.67
N GLY A 397 -2.39 -11.44 -15.75
CA GLY A 397 -2.84 -10.29 -14.94
C GLY A 397 -3.48 -9.10 -15.66
N THR A 398 -3.89 -8.10 -14.90
CA THR A 398 -4.28 -6.76 -15.40
C THR A 398 -3.87 -5.71 -14.38
N ILE A 399 -3.17 -4.69 -14.85
CA ILE A 399 -2.70 -3.57 -14.01
C ILE A 399 -3.66 -2.39 -14.19
N PHE A 400 -4.02 -1.75 -13.09
CA PHE A 400 -4.74 -0.49 -13.06
C PHE A 400 -3.85 0.61 -12.51
N ILE A 401 -3.87 1.77 -13.16
CA ILE A 401 -3.06 2.92 -12.79
C ILE A 401 -3.97 4.14 -12.69
N GLY A 402 -4.06 4.72 -11.50
CA GLY A 402 -4.91 5.87 -11.20
C GLY A 402 -4.34 7.18 -11.73
N ALA A 403 -5.23 8.03 -12.27
CA ALA A 403 -4.96 9.38 -12.74
C ALA A 403 -6.01 10.37 -12.18
N PRO A 404 -5.96 10.66 -10.87
CA PRO A 404 -7.04 11.37 -10.18
C PRO A 404 -7.21 12.84 -10.58
N GLY A 405 -6.20 13.44 -11.24
CA GLY A 405 -6.29 14.82 -11.71
C GLY A 405 -7.00 14.97 -13.06
N ARG A 406 -7.34 13.85 -13.72
CA ARG A 406 -8.09 13.87 -14.96
C ARG A 406 -9.50 14.40 -14.71
N THR A 407 -9.88 15.45 -15.43
CA THR A 407 -11.24 15.97 -15.44
C THR A 407 -11.89 15.61 -16.77
N GLU A 408 -13.13 15.10 -16.76
CA GLU A 408 -13.88 14.86 -18.00
C GLU A 408 -14.04 16.17 -18.78
N GLY A 409 -13.64 16.16 -20.04
CA GLY A 409 -13.85 17.26 -21.00
C GLY A 409 -15.21 17.20 -21.66
#